data_AF-K0JV36-F1
#
_entry.id   AF-K0JV36-F1
#
_cell.length_a   1.000
_cell.length_b   1.000
_cell.length_c   1.000
_cell.angle_alpha   90.00
_cell.angle_beta   90.00
_cell.angle_gamma   90.00
#
_symmetry.space_group_name_H-M   'P 1'
#
loop_
_entity.id
_entity.type
_entity.pdbx_description
1 polymer ?
#
loop_
_entity_poly.entity_id
_entity_poly.type
_entity_poly.pdbx_seq_one_letter_code
_entity_poly.pdbx_strand_id
1 'polypeptide(L)'
;MAGLRADLAHRRSSPKAPFDPPASPFGTTPGGLLDYRGLRLTEPIRHARVEGVDFAAGTLADGGQFDSDFTSCVFDQAVLRGTFLGRSFTRCSFREARLDRCRLPATFTDCSFAGARLRGVVASGQTFTRCDFTGAQLHRSHFDHCTFIDCSFDGITTGLASMGGSTFVGEVDLGLFTGTVLDHVRHDPAPPGTRPPSAP
;
A
#
# COMPACT_ATOMS: atom_id res chain seq x y z
N MET A 1 -4.82 21.28 -16.96
CA MET A 1 -4.80 20.47 -15.73
C MET A 1 -3.55 20.82 -14.95
N ALA A 2 -3.69 21.27 -13.70
CA ALA A 2 -2.55 21.61 -12.84
C ALA A 2 -1.86 20.31 -12.40
N GLY A 3 -0.58 20.16 -12.73
CA GLY A 3 0.26 19.06 -12.23
C GLY A 3 1.05 19.54 -11.01
N LEU A 4 1.13 18.71 -9.97
CA LEU A 4 1.96 19.00 -8.80
C LEU A 4 3.40 18.59 -9.09
N ARG A 5 4.33 19.56 -9.06
CA ARG A 5 5.78 19.31 -9.14
C ARG A 5 6.36 19.24 -7.73
N ALA A 6 6.98 18.12 -7.40
CA ALA A 6 7.75 17.95 -6.17
C ALA A 6 9.23 17.86 -6.54
N ASP A 7 9.92 19.01 -6.55
CA ASP A 7 11.38 19.05 -6.73
C ASP A 7 12.06 18.63 -5.42
N LEU A 8 12.35 17.34 -5.27
CA LEU A 8 13.10 16.81 -4.11
C LEU A 8 14.25 15.94 -4.60
N ALA A 9 15.31 16.61 -5.05
CA ALA A 9 16.54 15.96 -5.47
C ALA A 9 17.72 16.40 -4.56
N HIS A 10 18.41 15.38 -4.05
CA HIS A 10 19.78 15.37 -3.50
C HIS A 10 19.98 15.85 -2.05
N ARG A 11 20.16 14.86 -1.14
CA ARG A 11 21.41 14.64 -0.38
C ARG A 11 21.34 13.32 0.42
N ARG A 12 22.40 12.50 0.31
CA ARG A 12 22.59 11.25 1.06
C ARG A 12 22.87 11.53 2.54
N SER A 13 22.26 10.73 3.43
CA SER A 13 22.61 10.52 4.86
C SER A 13 22.15 11.53 5.94
N SER A 14 21.16 12.37 5.67
CA SER A 14 20.50 13.17 6.72
C SER A 14 19.21 12.51 7.22
N PRO A 15 18.69 12.81 8.43
CA PRO A 15 17.29 12.49 8.75
C PRO A 15 16.42 13.04 7.63
N LYS A 16 15.60 12.19 7.00
CA LYS A 16 14.80 12.56 5.83
C LYS A 16 13.97 13.79 6.18
N ALA A 17 14.12 14.85 5.37
CA ALA A 17 13.36 16.07 5.57
C ALA A 17 11.85 15.77 5.49
N PRO A 18 11.01 16.45 6.29
CA PRO A 18 9.58 16.49 6.04
C PRO A 18 9.33 16.85 4.59
N PHE A 19 8.37 16.16 3.98
CA PHE A 19 7.88 16.51 2.66
C PHE A 19 7.26 17.90 2.75
N ASP A 20 7.83 18.85 2.02
CA ASP A 20 7.32 20.21 1.89
C ASP A 20 6.75 20.37 0.47
N PRO A 21 5.50 19.94 0.23
CA PRO A 21 4.88 20.11 -1.08
C PRO A 21 4.58 21.60 -1.34
N PRO A 22 4.42 21.99 -2.63
CA PRO A 22 3.84 23.27 -2.97
C PRO A 22 2.51 23.47 -2.23
N ALA A 23 2.13 24.70 -1.89
CA ALA A 23 0.84 24.93 -1.25
C ALA A 23 -0.30 24.20 -1.98
N SER A 24 -1.11 23.45 -1.23
CA SER A 24 -2.23 22.70 -1.79
C SER A 24 -3.18 23.68 -2.51
N PRO A 25 -3.63 23.35 -3.74
CA PRO A 25 -4.62 24.17 -4.44
C PRO A 25 -6.00 24.12 -3.79
N PHE A 26 -6.24 23.19 -2.86
CA PHE A 26 -7.53 22.96 -2.21
C PHE A 26 -7.49 23.20 -0.68
N GLY A 27 -6.33 23.54 -0.13
CA GLY A 27 -6.13 23.74 1.30
C GLY A 27 -6.11 22.41 2.06
N THR A 28 -6.95 22.28 3.09
CA THR A 28 -7.05 21.08 3.92
C THR A 28 -8.43 20.44 3.82
N THR A 29 -8.48 19.11 3.91
CA THR A 29 -9.74 18.37 3.98
C THR A 29 -10.41 18.58 5.34
N PRO A 30 -11.72 18.27 5.49
CA PRO A 30 -12.39 18.29 6.79
C PRO A 30 -11.72 17.40 7.86
N GLY A 31 -10.97 16.38 7.45
CA GLY A 31 -10.17 15.52 8.34
C GLY A 31 -8.80 16.08 8.70
N GLY A 32 -8.47 17.32 8.29
CA GLY A 32 -7.19 17.98 8.58
C GLY A 32 -6.03 17.52 7.71
N LEU A 33 -6.28 16.77 6.64
CA LEU A 33 -5.23 16.34 5.71
C LEU A 33 -4.95 17.43 4.68
N LEU A 34 -3.72 17.55 4.23
CA LEU A 34 -3.36 18.44 3.12
C LEU A 34 -3.94 17.90 1.81
N ASP A 35 -4.81 18.67 1.15
CA ASP A 35 -5.69 18.16 0.09
C ASP A 35 -5.03 18.24 -1.30
N TYR A 36 -4.72 17.09 -1.90
CA TYR A 36 -4.26 16.97 -3.29
C TYR A 36 -5.16 16.06 -4.11
N ARG A 37 -6.43 15.92 -3.71
CA ARG A 37 -7.34 14.98 -4.33
C ARG A 37 -7.54 15.26 -5.81
N GLY A 38 -7.60 14.19 -6.60
CA GLY A 38 -7.81 14.24 -8.04
C GLY A 38 -6.65 14.80 -8.86
N LEU A 39 -5.53 15.19 -8.23
CA LEU A 39 -4.41 15.78 -8.95
C LEU A 39 -3.60 14.71 -9.70
N ARG A 40 -3.05 15.14 -10.83
CA ARG A 40 -2.02 14.37 -11.51
C ARG A 40 -0.67 14.71 -10.88
N LEU A 41 -0.14 13.75 -10.14
CA LEU A 41 1.23 13.77 -9.67
C LEU A 41 2.12 13.52 -10.89
N THR A 42 2.96 14.50 -11.23
CA THR A 42 3.87 14.39 -12.39
C THR A 42 5.27 13.98 -11.97
N GLU A 43 5.64 14.29 -10.73
CA GLU A 43 6.96 14.00 -10.18
C GLU A 43 6.90 12.82 -9.19
N PRO A 44 7.94 11.97 -9.15
CA PRO A 44 8.07 10.94 -8.15
C PRO A 44 8.37 11.54 -6.76
N ILE A 45 7.80 10.95 -5.71
CA ILE A 45 8.07 11.35 -4.32
C ILE A 45 9.17 10.44 -3.77
N ARG A 46 10.40 10.97 -3.70
CA ARG A 46 11.58 10.20 -3.29
C ARG A 46 12.22 10.82 -2.05
N HIS A 47 12.70 9.94 -1.18
CA HIS A 47 13.56 10.30 -0.05
C HIS A 47 12.95 11.29 0.96
N ALA A 48 11.62 11.37 1.02
CA ALA A 48 10.89 12.27 1.89
C ALA A 48 10.18 11.52 3.03
N ARG A 49 9.69 12.29 4.02
CA ARG A 49 8.67 11.86 4.99
C ARG A 49 7.38 12.58 4.70
N VAL A 50 6.37 11.85 4.25
CA VAL A 50 5.05 12.41 3.90
C VAL A 50 4.08 12.06 5.01
N GLU A 51 3.47 13.06 5.63
CA GLU A 51 2.52 12.86 6.72
C GLU A 51 1.24 13.66 6.49
N GLY A 52 0.09 13.00 6.67
CA GLY A 52 -1.20 13.67 6.69
C GLY A 52 -1.59 14.30 5.35
N VAL A 53 -1.32 13.61 4.24
CA VAL A 53 -1.62 14.11 2.89
C VAL A 53 -2.70 13.26 2.22
N ASP A 54 -3.67 13.91 1.59
CA ASP A 54 -4.76 13.26 0.86
C ASP A 54 -4.52 13.34 -0.65
N PHE A 55 -4.15 12.20 -1.23
CA PHE A 55 -3.96 11.98 -2.66
C PHE A 55 -5.14 11.21 -3.31
N ALA A 56 -6.31 11.15 -2.66
CA ALA A 56 -7.43 10.36 -3.15
C ALA A 56 -7.85 10.76 -4.56
N ALA A 57 -8.23 9.78 -5.38
CA ALA A 57 -8.53 9.91 -6.81
C ALA A 57 -7.39 10.52 -7.66
N GLY A 58 -6.19 10.72 -7.08
CA GLY A 58 -5.02 11.22 -7.78
C GLY A 58 -4.51 10.21 -8.79
N THR A 59 -3.77 10.70 -9.79
CA THR A 59 -3.14 9.84 -10.80
C THR A 59 -1.64 10.07 -10.80
N LEU A 60 -0.86 9.00 -10.91
CA LEU A 60 0.57 9.09 -11.20
C LEU A 60 0.82 8.54 -12.61
N ALA A 61 1.78 9.10 -13.33
CA ALA A 61 2.18 8.53 -14.62
C ALA A 61 2.64 7.07 -14.44
N ASP A 62 2.35 6.21 -15.42
CA ASP A 62 2.81 4.82 -15.42
C ASP A 62 4.32 4.76 -15.18
N GLY A 63 4.75 3.93 -14.23
CA GLY A 63 6.16 3.83 -13.85
C GLY A 63 6.63 4.92 -12.85
N GLY A 64 5.70 5.64 -12.22
CA GLY A 64 6.01 6.56 -11.14
C GLY A 64 6.67 5.87 -9.93
N GLN A 65 7.21 6.68 -9.01
CA GLN A 65 7.96 6.15 -7.88
C GLN A 65 7.68 6.92 -6.59
N PHE A 66 7.25 6.17 -5.57
CA PHE A 66 7.12 6.57 -4.19
C PHE A 66 8.16 5.82 -3.36
N ASP A 67 9.39 6.34 -3.34
CA ASP A 67 10.50 5.78 -2.54
C ASP A 67 10.71 6.65 -1.28
N SER A 68 9.67 6.72 -0.44
CA SER A 68 9.57 7.62 0.72
C SER A 68 8.82 6.95 1.87
N ASP A 69 8.89 7.54 3.07
CA ASP A 69 8.13 7.04 4.22
C ASP A 69 6.79 7.80 4.26
N PHE A 70 5.66 7.09 4.22
CA PHE A 70 4.32 7.68 4.28
C PHE A 70 3.62 7.32 5.58
N THR A 71 3.04 8.32 6.25
CA THR A 71 2.29 8.16 7.49
C THR A 71 0.94 8.86 7.39
N SER A 72 -0.14 8.17 7.75
CA SER A 72 -1.49 8.78 7.79
C SER A 72 -1.90 9.45 6.46
N CYS A 73 -1.48 8.88 5.32
CA CYS A 73 -1.77 9.40 3.98
C CYS A 73 -2.92 8.62 3.33
N VAL A 74 -3.67 9.29 2.45
CA VAL A 74 -4.82 8.71 1.75
C VAL A 74 -4.52 8.62 0.26
N PHE A 75 -4.72 7.45 -0.32
CA PHE A 75 -4.59 7.14 -1.74
C PHE A 75 -5.86 6.46 -2.27
N ASP A 76 -6.98 6.68 -1.61
CA ASP A 76 -8.25 6.04 -1.95
C ASP A 76 -8.65 6.37 -3.39
N GLN A 77 -9.07 5.37 -4.16
CA GLN A 77 -9.40 5.49 -5.59
C GLN A 77 -8.28 6.03 -6.49
N ALA A 78 -7.06 6.19 -5.97
CA ALA A 78 -5.93 6.69 -6.76
C ALA A 78 -5.55 5.70 -7.87
N VAL A 79 -5.05 6.22 -8.98
CA VAL A 79 -4.54 5.43 -10.11
C VAL A 79 -3.03 5.48 -10.12
N LEU A 80 -2.40 4.41 -9.62
CA LEU A 80 -0.96 4.31 -9.40
C LEU A 80 -0.36 3.16 -10.22
N ARG A 81 -0.87 2.87 -11.41
CA ARG A 81 -0.47 1.68 -12.19
C ARG A 81 1.03 1.64 -12.48
N GLY A 82 1.62 0.47 -12.35
CA GLY A 82 3.06 0.26 -12.59
C GLY A 82 3.98 1.03 -11.64
N THR A 83 3.45 1.60 -10.56
CA THR A 83 4.23 2.43 -9.64
C THR A 83 5.13 1.57 -8.77
N PHE A 84 6.30 2.10 -8.45
CA PHE A 84 7.18 1.57 -7.41
C PHE A 84 6.80 2.21 -6.07
N LEU A 85 6.33 1.40 -5.12
CA LEU A 85 6.04 1.80 -3.74
C LEU A 85 7.10 1.18 -2.84
N GLY A 86 8.07 2.00 -2.42
CA GLY A 86 9.22 1.56 -1.63
C GLY A 86 9.22 2.10 -0.21
N ARG A 87 10.06 1.49 0.62
CA ARG A 87 10.32 1.86 2.03
C ARG A 87 9.20 1.48 2.99
N SER A 88 8.32 2.41 3.36
CA SER A 88 7.32 2.14 4.37
C SER A 88 6.06 3.00 4.23
N PHE A 89 4.93 2.36 4.54
CA PHE A 89 3.62 2.98 4.62
C PHE A 89 3.01 2.59 5.96
N THR A 90 2.62 3.58 6.76
CA THR A 90 2.05 3.39 8.10
C THR A 90 0.72 4.13 8.20
N ARG A 91 -0.34 3.45 8.62
CA ARG A 91 -1.69 4.05 8.74
C ARG A 91 -2.17 4.72 7.45
N CYS A 92 -1.80 4.16 6.29
CA CYS A 92 -2.18 4.70 4.99
C CYS A 92 -3.40 3.97 4.42
N SER A 93 -4.20 4.67 3.62
CA SER A 93 -5.37 4.10 2.95
C SER A 93 -5.15 4.02 1.45
N PHE A 94 -5.48 2.89 0.85
CA PHE A 94 -5.44 2.58 -0.59
C PHE A 94 -6.78 1.99 -1.04
N ARG A 95 -7.88 2.36 -0.39
CA ARG A 95 -9.20 1.75 -0.63
C ARG A 95 -9.61 1.99 -2.06
N GLU A 96 -10.05 0.94 -2.75
CA GLU A 96 -10.45 0.98 -4.15
C GLU A 96 -9.37 1.54 -5.12
N ALA A 97 -8.12 1.65 -4.68
CA ALA A 97 -7.02 2.15 -5.50
C ALA A 97 -6.68 1.18 -6.64
N ARG A 98 -6.17 1.72 -7.74
CA ARG A 98 -5.70 0.94 -8.89
C ARG A 98 -4.18 0.82 -8.85
N LEU A 99 -3.73 -0.32 -8.33
CA LEU A 99 -2.32 -0.67 -8.13
C LEU A 99 -1.86 -1.74 -9.14
N ASP A 100 -2.52 -1.81 -10.31
CA ASP A 100 -2.21 -2.82 -11.33
C ASP A 100 -0.70 -2.75 -11.70
N ARG A 101 -0.02 -3.89 -11.65
CA ARG A 101 1.42 -4.06 -11.98
C ARG A 101 2.39 -3.24 -11.11
N CYS A 102 1.97 -2.78 -9.94
CA CYS A 102 2.88 -2.10 -9.01
C CYS A 102 3.95 -3.06 -8.47
N ARG A 103 5.10 -2.48 -8.11
CA ARG A 103 6.12 -3.16 -7.30
C ARG A 103 6.05 -2.61 -5.89
N LEU A 104 5.98 -3.50 -4.90
CA LEU A 104 5.81 -3.11 -3.50
C LEU A 104 7.02 -3.53 -2.63
N PRO A 105 8.27 -3.12 -2.90
CA PRO A 105 9.40 -3.36 -1.99
C PRO A 105 9.36 -2.41 -0.79
N ALA A 106 8.26 -2.47 -0.04
CA ALA A 106 7.99 -1.66 1.14
C ALA A 106 7.37 -2.51 2.24
N THR A 107 7.51 -2.03 3.48
CA THR A 107 6.73 -2.54 4.60
C THR A 107 5.43 -1.76 4.73
N PHE A 108 4.34 -2.46 5.02
CA PHE A 108 3.03 -1.86 5.23
C PHE A 108 2.56 -2.19 6.64
N THR A 109 2.19 -1.17 7.41
CA THR A 109 1.71 -1.31 8.78
C THR A 109 0.41 -0.55 8.95
N ASP A 110 -0.62 -1.19 9.48
CA ASP A 110 -1.93 -0.58 9.71
C ASP A 110 -2.54 0.06 8.44
N CYS A 111 -2.33 -0.54 7.26
CA CYS A 111 -2.78 0.01 5.99
C CYS A 111 -4.05 -0.69 5.47
N SER A 112 -4.93 0.04 4.78
CA SER A 112 -6.12 -0.56 4.15
C SER A 112 -5.97 -0.60 2.64
N PHE A 113 -6.09 -1.79 2.06
CA PHE A 113 -6.19 -2.09 0.64
C PHE A 113 -7.59 -2.59 0.28
N ALA A 114 -8.61 -2.28 1.09
CA ALA A 114 -9.95 -2.79 0.88
C ALA A 114 -10.49 -2.43 -0.52
N GLY A 115 -10.97 -3.42 -1.27
CA GLY A 115 -11.44 -3.26 -2.64
C GLY A 115 -10.37 -2.85 -3.66
N ALA A 116 -9.09 -2.76 -3.28
CA ALA A 116 -8.02 -2.32 -4.16
C ALA A 116 -7.78 -3.34 -5.28
N ARG A 117 -7.39 -2.82 -6.45
CA ARG A 117 -7.01 -3.65 -7.60
C ARG A 117 -5.49 -3.84 -7.62
N LEU A 118 -5.05 -5.03 -7.20
CA LEU A 118 -3.65 -5.43 -7.06
C LEU A 118 -3.24 -6.42 -8.17
N ARG A 119 -3.85 -6.32 -9.36
CA ARG A 119 -3.61 -7.29 -10.44
C ARG A 119 -2.18 -7.19 -10.96
N GLY A 120 -1.46 -8.31 -11.03
CA GLY A 120 -0.08 -8.31 -11.52
C GLY A 120 0.93 -7.62 -10.59
N VAL A 121 0.54 -7.31 -9.35
CA VAL A 121 1.45 -6.73 -8.36
C VAL A 121 2.59 -7.69 -8.05
N VAL A 122 3.77 -7.15 -7.76
CA VAL A 122 4.94 -7.92 -7.32
C VAL A 122 5.44 -7.38 -5.98
N ALA A 123 5.40 -8.23 -4.97
CA ALA A 123 6.04 -8.08 -3.67
C ALA A 123 6.81 -9.37 -3.38
N SER A 124 8.05 -9.26 -2.92
CA SER A 124 8.81 -10.44 -2.50
C SER A 124 9.66 -10.16 -1.28
N GLY A 125 9.58 -11.03 -0.28
CA GLY A 125 10.34 -10.86 0.97
C GLY A 125 9.85 -9.70 1.84
N GLN A 126 8.60 -9.24 1.68
CA GLN A 126 8.09 -8.04 2.34
C GLN A 126 7.17 -8.37 3.51
N THR A 127 7.04 -7.43 4.45
CA THR A 127 6.18 -7.59 5.63
C THR A 127 4.96 -6.68 5.54
N PHE A 128 3.79 -7.27 5.75
CA PHE A 128 2.50 -6.60 5.91
C PHE A 128 2.00 -6.89 7.33
N THR A 129 1.76 -5.84 8.12
CA THR A 129 1.32 -5.95 9.51
C THR A 129 0.01 -5.22 9.70
N ARG A 130 -1.02 -5.90 10.22
CA ARG A 130 -2.35 -5.34 10.47
C ARG A 130 -2.92 -4.63 9.24
N CYS A 131 -2.72 -5.24 8.07
CA CYS A 131 -3.21 -4.70 6.81
C CYS A 131 -4.53 -5.35 6.43
N ASP A 132 -5.42 -4.56 5.84
CA ASP A 132 -6.75 -4.99 5.43
C ASP A 132 -6.80 -5.16 3.90
N PHE A 133 -6.91 -6.39 3.41
CA PHE A 133 -7.07 -6.71 1.99
C PHE A 133 -8.51 -7.10 1.64
N THR A 134 -9.51 -6.77 2.47
CA THR A 134 -10.91 -7.16 2.27
C THR A 134 -11.40 -6.78 0.87
N GLY A 135 -11.92 -7.74 0.10
CA GLY A 135 -12.44 -7.50 -1.26
C GLY A 135 -11.36 -7.15 -2.31
N ALA A 136 -10.08 -7.24 -1.98
CA ALA A 136 -9.01 -6.90 -2.91
C ALA A 136 -8.90 -7.90 -4.08
N GLN A 137 -8.43 -7.41 -5.23
CA GLN A 137 -8.29 -8.22 -6.45
C GLN A 137 -6.82 -8.56 -6.69
N LEU A 138 -6.45 -9.81 -6.39
CA LEU A 138 -5.07 -10.33 -6.41
C LEU A 138 -4.74 -11.14 -7.67
N HIS A 139 -5.46 -10.92 -8.78
CA HIS A 139 -5.28 -11.78 -9.95
C HIS A 139 -3.88 -11.60 -10.54
N ARG A 140 -3.17 -12.71 -10.79
CA ARG A 140 -1.80 -12.73 -11.32
C ARG A 140 -0.78 -11.97 -10.46
N SER A 141 -1.06 -11.73 -9.19
CA SER A 141 -0.12 -11.07 -8.28
C SER A 141 0.85 -12.06 -7.64
N HIS A 142 2.04 -11.57 -7.34
CA HIS A 142 3.12 -12.32 -6.68
C HIS A 142 3.40 -11.68 -5.33
N PHE A 143 3.19 -12.44 -4.26
CA PHE A 143 3.52 -12.10 -2.89
C PHE A 143 4.40 -13.20 -2.29
N ASP A 144 5.45 -13.59 -3.01
CA ASP A 144 6.29 -14.74 -2.68
C ASP A 144 7.29 -14.39 -1.56
N HIS A 145 7.45 -15.29 -0.58
CA HIS A 145 8.29 -15.11 0.60
C HIS A 145 7.91 -13.89 1.47
N CYS A 146 6.66 -13.44 1.41
CA CYS A 146 6.16 -12.35 2.23
C CYS A 146 5.70 -12.85 3.61
N THR A 147 5.67 -11.94 4.58
CA THR A 147 5.12 -12.19 5.91
C THR A 147 3.87 -11.33 6.11
N PHE A 148 2.74 -11.96 6.40
CA PHE A 148 1.48 -11.30 6.72
C PHE A 148 1.17 -11.52 8.19
N ILE A 149 1.12 -10.45 8.98
CA ILE A 149 0.86 -10.48 10.43
C ILE A 149 -0.48 -9.81 10.68
N ASP A 150 -1.43 -10.54 11.25
CA ASP A 150 -2.77 -10.05 11.62
C ASP A 150 -3.48 -9.30 10.46
N CYS A 151 -3.39 -9.83 9.24
CA CYS A 151 -4.00 -9.24 8.05
C CYS A 151 -5.34 -9.91 7.70
N SER A 152 -6.34 -9.14 7.26
CA SER A 152 -7.61 -9.70 6.74
C SER A 152 -7.56 -9.86 5.22
N PHE A 153 -8.14 -10.95 4.74
CA PHE A 153 -8.27 -11.30 3.32
C PHE A 153 -9.73 -11.62 2.94
N ASP A 154 -10.70 -11.15 3.72
CA ASP A 154 -12.10 -11.54 3.52
C ASP A 154 -12.62 -11.08 2.15
N GLY A 155 -13.24 -11.99 1.41
CA GLY A 155 -13.81 -11.68 0.10
C GLY A 155 -12.79 -11.31 -0.99
N ILE A 156 -11.50 -11.63 -0.81
CA ILE A 156 -10.51 -11.47 -1.88
C ILE A 156 -10.90 -12.27 -3.12
N THR A 157 -10.40 -11.80 -4.26
CA THR A 157 -10.52 -12.54 -5.51
C THR A 157 -9.13 -12.82 -6.08
N THR A 158 -8.81 -14.10 -6.17
CA THR A 158 -7.53 -14.61 -6.66
C THR A 158 -7.70 -15.31 -8.00
N GLY A 159 -6.59 -15.49 -8.69
CA GLY A 159 -6.54 -16.26 -9.93
C GLY A 159 -5.16 -16.16 -10.56
N LEU A 160 -4.46 -17.29 -10.65
CA LEU A 160 -3.06 -17.35 -11.07
C LEU A 160 -2.13 -16.49 -10.22
N ALA A 161 -2.47 -16.30 -8.94
CA ALA A 161 -1.63 -15.59 -7.98
C ALA A 161 -0.57 -16.54 -7.39
N SER A 162 0.46 -15.98 -6.76
CA SER A 162 1.49 -16.75 -6.04
C SER A 162 1.76 -16.12 -4.68
N MET A 163 1.84 -16.97 -3.66
CA MET A 163 2.25 -16.63 -2.30
C MET A 163 3.26 -17.67 -1.79
N GLY A 164 4.05 -18.23 -2.69
CA GLY A 164 4.96 -19.33 -2.36
C GLY A 164 5.99 -18.93 -1.32
N GLY A 165 6.20 -19.78 -0.32
CA GLY A 165 7.16 -19.56 0.76
C GLY A 165 6.77 -18.45 1.75
N SER A 166 5.56 -17.91 1.66
CA SER A 166 5.08 -16.85 2.54
C SER A 166 4.62 -17.38 3.89
N THR A 167 4.67 -16.52 4.91
CA THR A 167 4.26 -16.85 6.28
C THR A 167 3.05 -15.99 6.65
N PHE A 168 1.99 -16.63 7.15
CA PHE A 168 0.85 -15.97 7.76
C PHE A 168 0.93 -16.15 9.28
N VAL A 169 0.93 -15.04 10.01
CA VAL A 169 0.89 -15.01 11.47
C VAL A 169 -0.47 -14.43 11.87
N GLY A 170 -1.28 -15.22 12.57
CA GLY A 170 -2.62 -14.82 12.99
C GLY A 170 -3.74 -15.63 12.36
N GLU A 171 -4.97 -15.14 12.45
CA GLU A 171 -6.13 -15.80 11.85
C GLU A 171 -6.14 -15.58 10.33
N VAL A 172 -6.17 -16.66 9.55
CA VAL A 172 -6.32 -16.63 8.10
C VAL A 172 -7.04 -17.88 7.63
N ASP A 173 -8.02 -17.73 6.74
CA ASP A 173 -8.60 -18.84 5.99
C ASP A 173 -7.85 -19.02 4.67
N LEU A 174 -6.98 -20.02 4.60
CA LEU A 174 -6.23 -20.32 3.38
C LEU A 174 -7.13 -20.80 2.22
N GLY A 175 -8.36 -21.22 2.51
CA GLY A 175 -9.37 -21.59 1.51
C GLY A 175 -9.79 -20.42 0.61
N LEU A 176 -9.56 -19.18 1.04
CA LEU A 176 -9.84 -17.97 0.26
C LEU A 176 -8.95 -17.85 -0.98
N PHE A 177 -7.73 -18.41 -0.96
CA PHE A 177 -6.73 -18.26 -2.03
C PHE A 177 -6.91 -19.28 -3.17
N THR A 178 -8.13 -19.46 -3.65
CA THR A 178 -8.41 -20.41 -4.75
C THR A 178 -7.61 -20.07 -6.02
N GLY A 179 -7.02 -21.08 -6.66
CA GLY A 179 -6.20 -20.90 -7.86
C GLY A 179 -4.91 -20.08 -7.64
N THR A 180 -4.41 -20.04 -6.40
CA THR A 180 -3.16 -19.41 -5.99
C THR A 180 -2.12 -20.47 -5.66
N VAL A 181 -0.86 -20.22 -6.03
CA VAL A 181 0.26 -21.07 -5.61
C VAL A 181 0.57 -20.79 -4.15
N LEU A 182 0.46 -21.82 -3.30
CA LEU A 182 0.71 -21.76 -1.86
C LEU A 182 1.84 -22.70 -1.41
N ASP A 183 2.75 -23.05 -2.32
CA ASP A 183 3.86 -23.96 -2.03
C ASP A 183 4.73 -23.40 -0.90
N HIS A 184 5.07 -24.22 0.08
CA HIS A 184 5.89 -23.84 1.23
C HIS A 184 5.32 -22.69 2.09
N VAL A 185 4.02 -22.40 1.99
CA VAL A 185 3.36 -21.46 2.89
C VAL A 185 3.37 -21.99 4.32
N ARG A 186 3.68 -21.09 5.25
CA ARG A 186 3.62 -21.35 6.69
C ARG A 186 2.46 -20.59 7.31
N HIS A 187 1.79 -21.21 8.27
CA HIS A 187 0.76 -20.58 9.08
C HIS A 187 1.12 -20.76 10.55
N ASP A 188 1.43 -19.64 11.19
CA ASP A 188 1.76 -19.56 12.61
C ASP A 188 0.58 -18.94 13.37
N PRO A 189 0.16 -19.52 14.52
CA PRO A 189 -0.88 -18.92 15.33
C PRO A 189 -0.44 -17.55 15.87
N ALA A 190 -1.41 -16.65 16.08
CA ALA A 190 -1.13 -15.36 16.70
C ALA A 190 -0.45 -15.56 18.07
N PRO A 191 0.57 -14.76 18.44
CA PRO A 191 1.09 -14.79 19.80
C PRO A 191 -0.03 -14.45 20.80
N PRO A 192 -0.10 -15.13 21.96
CA PRO A 192 -1.18 -14.92 22.92
C PRO A 192 -1.23 -13.45 23.37
N GLY A 193 -2.38 -12.78 23.15
CA GLY A 193 -2.63 -11.40 23.58
C GLY A 193 -2.87 -10.37 22.46
N THR A 194 -2.84 -10.75 21.18
CA THR A 194 -3.00 -9.82 20.03
C THR A 194 -4.41 -9.72 19.47
N ARG A 195 -5.45 -10.22 20.16
CA ARG A 195 -6.84 -10.18 19.65
C ARG A 195 -7.22 -8.76 19.21
N PRO A 196 -7.43 -8.49 17.91
CA PRO A 196 -7.95 -7.19 17.49
C PRO A 196 -9.35 -7.04 18.09
N PRO A 197 -9.79 -5.80 18.42
CA PRO A 197 -11.17 -5.60 18.83
C PRO A 197 -12.06 -6.13 17.71
N SER A 198 -12.94 -7.08 18.03
CA SER A 198 -14.03 -7.48 17.14
C SER A 198 -14.75 -6.20 16.74
N ALA A 199 -14.70 -5.86 15.45
CA ALA A 199 -15.49 -4.74 14.94
C ALA A 199 -16.97 -4.97 15.31
N PRO A 200 -17.69 -3.91 15.71
CA PRO A 200 -19.10 -4.01 16.12
C PRO A 200 -20.02 -4.45 14.99
#